data_AF-A0A829YP48-F1
#
_entry.id   AF-A0A829YP48-F1
#
_cell.length_a   1.000
_cell.length_b   1.000
_cell.length_c   1.000
_cell.angle_alpha   90.00
_cell.angle_beta   90.00
_cell.angle_gamma   90.00
#
_symmetry.space_group_name_H-M   'P 1'
#
loop_
_entity.id
_entity.type
_entity.pdbx_description
1 polymer ?
#
loop_
_entity_poly.entity_id
_entity_poly.type
_entity_poly.pdbx_seq_one_letter_code
_entity_poly.pdbx_strand_id
1 'polypeptide(L)'
;MNRSLLSGRSQQRLIELHRAANVAMQELNQHHSLLIGALLSCDNATQRMMLDEHRAISAGAVEALLKLGTFLNHCRIAESTTADPT
;
A
#
# COMPACT_ATOMS: atom_id res chain seq x y z
N MET A 1 -15.51 12.29 -25.62
CA MET A 1 -14.43 11.34 -25.31
C MET A 1 -13.74 11.82 -24.05
N ASN A 2 -13.88 11.09 -22.93
CA ASN A 2 -13.11 11.38 -21.71
C ASN A 2 -11.63 11.17 -22.03
N ARG A 3 -10.89 12.26 -22.27
CA ARG A 3 -9.43 12.20 -22.30
C ARG A 3 -9.00 11.80 -20.90
N SER A 4 -8.40 10.61 -20.79
CA SER A 4 -7.79 10.22 -19.53
C SER A 4 -6.76 11.27 -19.13
N LEU A 5 -6.80 11.70 -17.86
CA LEU A 5 -5.84 12.63 -17.27
C LEU A 5 -4.42 12.05 -17.24
N LEU A 6 -4.29 10.73 -17.43
CA LEU A 6 -3.04 9.99 -17.37
C LEU A 6 -2.70 9.36 -18.72
N SER A 7 -1.40 9.36 -19.03
CA SER A 7 -0.89 8.53 -20.14
C SER A 7 -1.23 7.05 -19.89
N GLY A 8 -1.39 6.25 -20.95
CA GLY A 8 -1.69 4.81 -20.80
C GLY A 8 -0.67 4.07 -19.92
N ARG A 9 0.61 4.46 -19.98
CA ARG A 9 1.68 3.93 -19.10
C ARG A 9 1.46 4.32 -17.64
N SER A 10 1.08 5.57 -17.37
CA SER A 10 0.78 6.05 -16.02
C SER A 10 -0.46 5.37 -15.43
N GLN A 11 -1.48 5.11 -16.24
CA GLN A 11 -2.66 4.35 -15.81
C GLN A 11 -2.31 2.90 -15.45
N GLN A 12 -1.53 2.23 -16.29
CA GLN A 12 -1.07 0.87 -16.00
C GLN A 12 -0.26 0.82 -14.71
N ARG A 13 0.66 1.78 -14.52
CA ARG A 13 1.45 1.87 -13.29
C ARG A 13 0.60 2.13 -12.06
N LEU A 14 -0.43 2.97 -12.16
CA LEU A 14 -1.38 3.21 -11.07
C LEU A 14 -2.10 1.92 -10.67
N ILE A 15 -2.57 1.14 -11.64
CA ILE A 15 -3.25 -0.13 -11.40
C ILE A 15 -2.31 -1.12 -10.71
N GLU A 16 -1.06 -1.22 -11.15
CA GLU A 16 -0.04 -2.07 -10.51
C GLU A 16 0.19 -1.69 -9.05
N LEU A 17 0.42 -0.40 -8.78
CA LEU A 17 0.66 0.10 -7.42
C LEU A 17 -0.56 -0.10 -6.51
N HIS A 18 -1.76 0.13 -7.03
CA HIS A 18 -3.00 -0.11 -6.30
C HIS A 18 -3.18 -1.59 -5.97
N ARG A 19 -2.91 -2.50 -6.93
CA ARG A 19 -2.96 -3.94 -6.67
C ARG A 19 -1.95 -4.37 -5.61
N ALA A 20 -0.71 -3.88 -5.69
CA ALA A 20 0.32 -4.17 -4.71
C ALA A 20 -0.07 -3.69 -3.30
N ALA A 21 -0.60 -2.47 -3.18
CA ALA A 21 -1.10 -1.93 -1.92
C ALA A 21 -2.26 -2.77 -1.36
N ASN A 22 -3.20 -3.19 -2.22
CA ASN A 22 -4.30 -4.05 -1.79
C ASN A 22 -3.83 -5.41 -1.29
N VAL A 23 -2.88 -6.06 -1.97
CA VAL A 23 -2.32 -7.34 -1.53
C VAL A 23 -1.66 -7.18 -0.16
N ALA A 24 -0.82 -6.16 0.02
CA ALA A 24 -0.15 -5.91 1.29
C ALA A 24 -1.14 -5.62 2.44
N MET A 25 -2.22 -4.88 2.16
CA MET A 25 -3.29 -4.63 3.15
C MET A 25 -4.09 -5.88 3.48
N GLN A 26 -4.32 -6.78 2.50
CA GLN A 26 -4.98 -8.06 2.74
C GLN A 26 -4.11 -8.97 3.61
N GLU A 27 -2.82 -9.07 3.32
CA GLU A 27 -1.85 -9.82 4.14
C GLU A 27 -1.79 -9.28 5.58
N LEU A 28 -1.73 -7.96 5.75
CA LEU A 28 -1.76 -7.34 7.07
C LEU A 28 -3.04 -7.67 7.83
N ASN A 29 -4.19 -7.57 7.17
CA ASN A 29 -5.49 -7.85 7.79
C ASN A 29 -5.63 -9.34 8.16
N GLN A 30 -5.16 -10.25 7.31
CA GLN A 30 -5.13 -11.68 7.61
C GLN A 30 -4.24 -11.99 8.81
N HIS A 31 -3.06 -11.40 8.85
CA HIS A 31 -2.12 -11.60 9.96
C HIS A 31 -2.61 -10.99 11.28
N HIS A 32 -3.44 -9.95 11.24
CA HIS A 32 -3.99 -9.32 12.43
C HIS A 32 -4.77 -10.33 13.30
N SER A 33 -5.62 -11.15 12.69
CA SER A 33 -6.37 -12.20 13.40
C SER A 33 -5.45 -13.25 14.04
N LEU A 34 -4.35 -13.62 13.35
CA LEU A 34 -3.36 -14.57 13.86
C LEU A 34 -2.61 -14.00 15.07
N LEU A 35 -2.22 -12.71 15.00
CA LEU A 35 -1.57 -12.03 16.12
C LEU A 35 -2.48 -12.01 17.34
N ILE A 36 -3.76 -11.66 17.19
CA ILE A 36 -4.72 -11.65 18.31
C ILE A 36 -4.79 -13.04 18.97
N GLY A 37 -4.91 -14.10 18.16
CA GLY A 37 -4.92 -15.47 18.68
C GLY A 37 -3.66 -15.80 19.48
N ALA A 38 -2.49 -15.44 18.95
CA ALA A 38 -1.21 -15.68 19.62
C ALA A 38 -1.09 -14.92 20.94
N LEU A 39 -1.50 -13.65 20.97
CA LEU A 39 -1.45 -12.81 22.19
C LEU A 39 -2.38 -13.30 23.29
N LEU A 40 -3.49 -13.96 22.95
CA LEU A 40 -4.46 -14.43 23.93
C LEU A 40 -4.17 -15.84 24.46
N SER A 41 -3.42 -16.66 23.72
CA SER A 41 -3.41 -18.11 23.98
C SER A 41 -2.05 -18.80 23.85
N CYS A 42 -1.01 -18.11 23.39
CA CYS A 42 0.32 -18.70 23.23
C CYS A 42 1.30 -18.24 24.32
N ASP A 43 2.44 -18.91 24.41
CA ASP A 43 3.53 -18.55 25.32
C ASP A 43 4.26 -17.27 24.89
N ASN A 44 5.06 -16.70 25.79
CA ASN A 44 5.76 -15.44 25.56
C ASN A 44 6.72 -15.49 24.35
N ALA A 45 7.32 -16.65 24.08
CA ALA A 45 8.23 -16.81 22.94
C ALA A 45 7.47 -16.70 21.61
N THR A 46 6.34 -17.40 21.50
CA THR A 46 5.47 -17.35 20.33
C THR A 46 4.85 -15.96 20.16
N GLN A 47 4.38 -15.33 21.24
CA GLN A 47 3.86 -13.96 21.20
C GLN A 47 4.87 -12.98 20.63
N ARG A 48 6.14 -13.08 21.06
CA ARG A 48 7.21 -12.20 20.58
C ARG A 48 7.50 -12.40 19.09
N MET A 49 7.59 -13.64 18.65
CA MET A 49 7.76 -13.97 17.23
C MET A 49 6.63 -13.38 16.37
N MET A 50 5.37 -13.57 16.81
CA MET A 50 4.20 -13.05 16.10
C MET A 50 4.15 -11.53 16.06
N LEU A 51 4.62 -10.84 17.12
CA LEU A 51 4.74 -9.38 17.13
C LEU A 51 5.80 -8.89 16.14
N ASP A 52 6.95 -9.56 16.06
CA ASP A 52 8.02 -9.23 15.11
C ASP A 52 7.57 -9.46 13.66
N GLU A 53 6.86 -10.56 13.38
CA GLU A 53 6.26 -10.84 12.06
C GLU A 53 5.20 -9.81 11.69
N HIS A 54 4.27 -9.49 12.61
CA HIS A 54 3.25 -8.49 12.36
C HIS A 54 3.84 -7.10 12.08
N ARG A 55 4.94 -6.75 12.78
CA ARG A 55 5.67 -5.50 12.53
C ARG A 55 6.27 -5.47 11.12
N ALA A 56 6.88 -6.57 10.67
CA ALA A 56 7.45 -6.66 9.32
C ALA A 56 6.37 -6.52 8.23
N ILE A 57 5.24 -7.22 8.39
CA ILE A 57 4.10 -7.15 7.45
C ILE A 57 3.50 -5.73 7.43
N SER A 58 3.35 -5.10 8.60
CA SER A 58 2.87 -3.72 8.72
C SER A 58 3.77 -2.74 7.99
N ALA A 59 5.09 -2.89 8.10
CA ALA A 59 6.06 -2.06 7.39
C ALA A 59 5.91 -2.20 5.86
N GLY A 60 5.72 -3.42 5.35
CA GLY A 60 5.48 -3.67 3.93
C GLY A 60 4.19 -3.01 3.42
N ALA A 61 3.10 -3.08 4.19
CA ALA A 61 1.85 -2.41 3.85
C ALA A 61 1.98 -0.88 3.80
N VAL A 62 2.67 -0.30 4.79
CA VAL A 62 2.96 1.15 4.81
C VAL A 62 3.80 1.55 3.60
N GLU A 63 4.84 0.80 3.26
CA GLU A 63 5.68 1.08 2.09
C GLU A 63 4.88 1.05 0.78
N ALA A 64 4.01 0.05 0.61
CA ALA A 64 3.17 -0.07 -0.58
C ALA A 64 2.20 1.12 -0.72
N LEU A 65 1.58 1.53 0.39
CA LEU A 65 0.70 2.71 0.44
C LEU A 65 1.46 4.01 0.16
N LEU A 66 2.68 4.17 0.70
CA LEU A 66 3.53 5.32 0.43
C LEU A 66 3.88 5.41 -1.06
N LYS A 67 4.28 4.30 -1.69
CA LYS A 67 4.58 4.26 -3.14
C LYS A 67 3.37 4.68 -3.98
N LEU A 68 2.18 4.20 -3.64
CA LEU A 68 0.93 4.60 -4.30
C LEU A 68 0.65 6.09 -4.10
N GLY A 69 0.73 6.60 -2.87
CA GLY A 69 0.48 8.00 -2.53
C GLY A 69 1.47 8.95 -3.22
N THR A 70 2.75 8.61 -3.23
CA THR A 70 3.79 9.38 -3.95
C THR A 70 3.48 9.43 -5.44
N PHE A 71 3.11 8.30 -6.05
CA PHE A 71 2.74 8.25 -7.46
C PHE A 71 1.51 9.12 -7.77
N LEU A 72 0.46 9.05 -6.95
CA LEU A 72 -0.73 9.90 -7.09
C LEU A 72 -0.39 11.39 -6.99
N ASN A 73 0.51 11.76 -6.07
CA ASN A 73 0.95 13.15 -5.96
C ASN A 73 1.75 13.60 -7.21
N HIS A 74 2.59 12.74 -7.79
CA HIS A 74 3.26 13.02 -9.06
C HIS A 74 2.27 13.21 -10.21
N CYS A 75 1.24 12.35 -10.30
CA CYS A 75 0.17 12.50 -11.28
C CYS A 75 -0.55 13.85 -11.15
N ARG A 76 -0.90 14.25 -9.93
CA ARG A 76 -1.55 15.54 -9.64
C ARG A 76 -0.67 16.74 -10.01
N ILE A 77 0.64 16.67 -9.71
CA ILE A 77 1.59 17.73 -10.09
C ILE A 77 1.67 17.83 -11.62
N ALA A 78 1.76 16.70 -12.33
CA ALA A 78 1.81 16.69 -13.78
C ALA A 78 0.58 17.37 -14.42
N GLU A 79 -0.62 17.09 -13.90
CA GLU A 79 -1.87 17.77 -14.34
C GLU A 79 -1.79 19.28 -14.15
N SER A 80 -1.28 19.76 -12.99
CA SER A 80 -1.14 21.19 -12.70
C SER A 80 -0.10 21.89 -13.59
N THR A 81 0.96 21.21 -14.00
CA THR A 81 2.00 21.77 -14.89
C THR A 81 1.62 21.78 -16.36
N THR A 82 0.68 20.93 -16.79
CA THR A 82 0.15 20.95 -18.17
C THR A 82 -0.95 21.99 -18.39
N ALA A 83 -1.41 22.66 -17.34
CA ALA A 83 -2.53 23.59 -17.38
C ALA A 83 -2.17 25.02 -17.83
N ASP A 84 -0.90 25.38 -18.04
CA ASP A 84 -0.50 26.61 -18.74
C ASP A 84 0.99 26.58 -19.12
N PRO A 85 1.37 27.03 -20.34
CA PRO A 85 1.58 28.45 -20.54
C PRO A 85 1.01 29.00 -21.86
N THR A 86 0.11 30.00 -21.75
CA THR A 86 -0.20 31.06 -22.74
C THR A 86 -0.50 30.67 -24.19
#